data_AF-A0A3Q9RQB3-F1
#
_entry.id   AF-A0A3Q9RQB3-F1
#
_cell.length_a   1.000
_cell.length_b   1.000
_cell.length_c   1.000
_cell.angle_alpha   90.00
_cell.angle_beta   90.00
_cell.angle_gamma   90.00
#
_symmetry.space_group_name_H-M   'P 1'
#
loop_
_entity.id
_entity.type
_entity.pdbx_description
1 polymer ?
#
loop_
_entity_poly.entity_id
_entity_poly.type
_entity_poly.pdbx_seq_one_letter_code
_entity_poly.pdbx_strand_id
1 'polypeptide(L)'
;MEDWEYNELFEVINEDYNDFLILNRGYEYAIARTFNEYVNLGEVEDFIVDTAIGEILLSHDKVYIGYIEGITKRLSMFDPKEVEGELTLEEINDLSKRINKVIE
;
A
#
# COMPACT_ATOMS: atom_id res chain seq x y z
N MET A 1 11.07 -10.68 2.15
CA MET A 1 11.02 -9.89 0.90
C MET A 1 12.29 -10.13 0.11
N GLU A 2 12.13 -10.56 -1.15
CA GLU A 2 13.26 -10.98 -2.00
C GLU A 2 13.99 -9.80 -2.64
N ASP A 3 13.25 -8.77 -3.04
CA ASP A 3 13.76 -7.66 -3.88
C ASP A 3 13.65 -6.28 -3.22
N TRP A 4 13.04 -6.16 -2.05
CA TRP A 4 12.69 -4.88 -1.41
C TRP A 4 12.98 -4.86 0.08
N GLU A 5 13.44 -3.72 0.60
CA GLU A 5 13.38 -3.42 2.03
C GLU A 5 12.01 -2.83 2.42
N TYR A 6 11.58 -3.03 3.68
CA TYR A 6 10.24 -2.65 4.15
C TYR A 6 9.96 -1.16 3.94
N ASN A 7 10.88 -0.30 4.38
CA ASN A 7 10.73 1.14 4.23
C ASN A 7 10.94 1.60 2.78
N GLU A 8 11.84 0.94 2.04
CA GLU A 8 12.11 1.26 0.63
C GLU A 8 10.84 1.16 -0.20
N LEU A 9 10.06 0.08 -0.04
CA LEU A 9 8.83 -0.10 -0.81
C LEU A 9 7.81 1.01 -0.54
N PHE A 10 7.67 1.47 0.72
CA PHE A 10 6.81 2.62 1.03
C PHE A 10 7.32 3.93 0.45
N GLU A 11 8.63 4.16 0.48
CA GLU A 11 9.26 5.36 -0.07
C GLU A 11 9.05 5.44 -1.57
N VAL A 12 9.41 4.38 -2.31
CA VAL A 12 9.33 4.35 -3.77
C VAL A 12 7.88 4.47 -4.26
N ILE A 13 6.90 3.82 -3.60
CA ILE A 13 5.47 3.97 -3.96
C ILE A 13 5.02 5.43 -3.82
N ASN A 14 5.44 6.12 -2.75
CA ASN A 14 5.09 7.52 -2.55
C ASN A 14 5.80 8.44 -3.56
N GLU A 15 7.06 8.17 -3.88
CA GLU A 15 7.81 8.90 -4.90
C GLU A 15 7.13 8.77 -6.27
N ASP A 16 6.84 7.55 -6.71
CA ASP A 16 6.17 7.28 -7.98
C ASP A 16 4.79 7.94 -8.06
N TYR A 17 4.00 7.86 -6.97
CA TYR A 17 2.72 8.53 -6.89
C TYR A 17 2.85 10.06 -7.10
N ASN A 18 3.81 10.69 -6.44
CA ASN A 18 4.05 12.12 -6.59
C ASN A 18 4.57 12.48 -7.99
N ASP A 19 5.44 11.66 -8.57
CA ASP A 19 5.93 11.83 -9.95
C ASP A 19 4.78 11.76 -10.96
N PHE A 20 3.85 10.82 -10.80
CA PHE A 20 2.66 10.75 -11.65
C PHE A 20 1.70 11.90 -11.40
N LEU A 21 1.60 12.41 -10.17
CA LEU A 21 0.78 13.57 -9.84
C LEU A 21 1.29 14.86 -10.50
N ILE A 22 2.62 15.03 -10.60
CA ILE A 22 3.27 16.18 -11.27
C ILE A 22 2.89 16.25 -12.76
N LEU A 23 2.53 15.12 -13.40
CA LEU A 23 2.06 15.08 -14.78
C LEU A 23 0.70 15.78 -14.98
N ASN A 24 0.03 16.20 -13.89
CA ASN A 24 -1.22 16.95 -13.88
C ASN A 24 -2.36 16.28 -14.68
N ARG A 25 -2.47 14.96 -14.54
CA ARG A 25 -3.51 14.12 -15.18
C ARG A 25 -4.66 13.75 -14.24
N GLY A 26 -4.66 14.30 -13.02
CA GLY A 26 -5.63 13.99 -11.97
C GLY A 26 -5.13 12.90 -11.00
N TYR A 27 -5.72 12.89 -9.81
CA TYR A 27 -5.38 11.97 -8.73
C TYR A 27 -5.72 10.52 -9.10
N GLU A 28 -6.83 10.30 -9.81
CA GLU A 28 -7.25 8.99 -10.30
C GLU A 28 -6.20 8.36 -11.22
N TYR A 29 -5.59 9.16 -12.09
CA TYR A 29 -4.52 8.70 -12.96
C TYR A 29 -3.28 8.31 -12.15
N ALA A 30 -2.87 9.17 -11.21
CA ALA A 30 -1.69 8.90 -10.38
C ALA A 30 -1.87 7.62 -9.55
N ILE A 31 -3.00 7.48 -8.85
CA ILE A 31 -3.35 6.28 -8.08
C ILE A 31 -3.36 5.03 -8.96
N ALA A 32 -4.07 5.07 -10.09
CA ALA A 32 -4.19 3.90 -10.95
C ALA A 32 -2.84 3.53 -11.58
N ARG A 33 -2.01 4.52 -11.92
CA ARG A 33 -0.68 4.28 -12.46
C ARG A 33 0.22 3.66 -11.41
N THR A 34 0.29 4.24 -10.20
CA THR A 34 1.05 3.68 -9.08
C THR A 34 0.60 2.25 -8.79
N PHE A 35 -0.70 2.00 -8.57
CA PHE A 35 -1.21 0.66 -8.30
C PHE A 35 -0.75 -0.38 -9.34
N ASN A 36 -0.80 -0.03 -10.64
CA ASN A 36 -0.44 -0.96 -11.71
C ASN A 36 1.05 -1.29 -11.79
N GLU A 37 1.94 -0.46 -11.25
CA GLU A 37 3.38 -0.74 -11.26
C GLU A 37 3.77 -1.78 -10.19
N TYR A 38 2.97 -1.93 -9.13
CA TYR A 38 3.29 -2.74 -7.95
C TYR A 38 2.33 -3.92 -7.76
N VAL A 39 1.95 -4.61 -8.84
CA VAL A 39 0.99 -5.73 -8.78
C VAL A 39 1.71 -7.08 -8.77
N ASN A 40 1.33 -7.97 -7.83
CA ASN A 40 1.84 -9.33 -7.69
C ASN A 40 3.35 -9.38 -7.38
N LEU A 41 3.80 -8.59 -6.40
CA LEU A 41 5.21 -8.54 -6.00
C LEU A 41 5.61 -9.65 -5.03
N GLY A 42 4.63 -10.29 -4.40
CA GLY A 42 4.82 -11.25 -3.32
C GLY A 42 3.76 -11.03 -2.26
N GLU A 43 3.50 -12.03 -1.42
CA GLU A 43 2.41 -11.94 -0.44
C GLU A 43 2.62 -10.77 0.55
N VAL A 44 3.84 -10.63 1.08
CA VAL A 44 4.19 -9.56 2.02
C VAL A 44 4.21 -8.20 1.33
N GLU A 45 4.83 -8.13 0.15
CA GLU A 45 4.92 -6.92 -0.66
C GLU A 45 3.52 -6.43 -1.07
N ASP A 46 2.61 -7.32 -1.45
CA ASP A 46 1.24 -6.97 -1.83
C ASP A 46 0.48 -6.33 -0.64
N PHE A 47 0.68 -6.80 0.60
CA PHE A 47 0.12 -6.16 1.80
C PHE A 47 0.71 -4.75 2.04
N ILE A 48 2.01 -4.59 1.82
CA ILE A 48 2.69 -3.29 1.94
C ILE A 48 2.16 -2.31 0.89
N VAL A 49 2.04 -2.75 -0.36
CA VAL A 49 1.50 -1.98 -1.48
C VAL A 49 0.07 -1.53 -1.21
N ASP A 50 -0.79 -2.46 -0.79
CA ASP A 50 -2.18 -2.15 -0.44
C ASP A 50 -2.27 -1.14 0.70
N THR A 51 -1.39 -1.27 1.70
CA THR A 51 -1.31 -0.33 2.82
C THR A 51 -0.89 1.06 2.35
N ALA A 52 0.17 1.16 1.55
CA ALA A 52 0.69 2.42 1.03
C ALA A 52 -0.36 3.16 0.19
N ILE A 53 -1.01 2.44 -0.72
CA ILE A 53 -2.05 3.00 -1.59
C ILE A 53 -3.30 3.36 -0.77
N GLY A 54 -3.68 2.54 0.20
CA GLY A 54 -4.76 2.84 1.12
C GLY A 54 -4.54 4.15 1.87
N GLU A 55 -3.32 4.38 2.38
CA GLU A 55 -2.96 5.64 3.05
C GLU A 55 -3.01 6.86 2.12
N ILE A 56 -2.60 6.71 0.86
CA ILE A 56 -2.74 7.76 -0.16
C ILE A 56 -4.23 8.06 -0.38
N LEU A 57 -5.07 7.03 -0.53
CA LEU A 57 -6.51 7.21 -0.80
C LEU A 57 -7.23 7.91 0.35
N LEU A 58 -6.85 7.65 1.61
CA LEU A 58 -7.39 8.35 2.77
C LEU A 58 -7.14 9.87 2.76
N SER A 59 -6.12 10.33 2.03
CA SER A 59 -5.84 11.76 1.88
C SER A 59 -6.71 12.48 0.84
N HIS A 60 -7.55 11.76 0.09
CA HIS A 60 -8.39 12.30 -0.98
C HIS A 60 -9.90 12.18 -0.69
N ASP A 61 -10.71 13.09 -1.24
CA ASP A 61 -12.18 13.05 -1.09
C ASP A 61 -12.82 11.81 -1.75
N LYS A 62 -14.05 11.46 -1.30
CA LYS A 62 -14.81 10.18 -1.43
C LYS A 62 -15.09 9.59 -2.84
N VAL A 63 -14.29 9.84 -3.86
CA VAL A 63 -14.48 9.28 -5.22
C VAL A 63 -13.88 7.88 -5.38
N TYR A 64 -13.10 7.41 -4.41
CA TYR A 64 -12.31 6.17 -4.49
C TYR A 64 -12.92 4.93 -3.79
N ILE A 65 -14.23 4.90 -3.60
CA ILE A 65 -14.92 3.86 -2.81
C ILE A 65 -14.60 2.44 -3.30
N GLY A 66 -14.53 2.20 -4.62
CA GLY A 66 -14.20 0.86 -5.14
C GLY A 66 -12.76 0.42 -4.87
N TYR A 67 -11.80 1.36 -4.93
CA TYR A 67 -10.40 1.07 -4.62
C TYR A 67 -10.23 0.73 -3.14
N ILE A 68 -10.84 1.54 -2.25
CA ILE A 68 -10.71 1.33 -0.81
C ILE A 68 -11.44 0.05 -0.37
N GLU A 69 -12.59 -0.30 -0.94
CA GLU A 69 -13.27 -1.58 -0.65
C GLU A 69 -12.42 -2.80 -1.03
N GLY A 70 -11.72 -2.73 -2.17
CA GLY A 70 -10.81 -3.79 -2.60
C GLY A 70 -9.60 -3.93 -1.68
N ILE A 71 -8.97 -2.80 -1.33
CA ILE A 71 -7.80 -2.74 -0.43
C ILE A 71 -8.17 -3.24 0.96
N THR A 72 -9.22 -2.69 1.57
CA THR A 72 -9.67 -3.09 2.92
C THR A 72 -10.01 -4.58 3.00
N LYS A 73 -10.62 -5.14 1.95
CA LYS A 73 -10.87 -6.59 1.87
C LYS A 73 -9.58 -7.40 1.87
N ARG A 74 -8.57 -7.03 1.09
CA ARG A 74 -7.28 -7.75 1.07
C ARG A 74 -6.55 -7.59 2.40
N LEU A 75 -6.43 -6.36 2.90
CA LEU A 75 -5.78 -6.08 4.18
C LEU A 75 -6.45 -6.77 5.37
N SER A 76 -7.78 -7.01 5.32
CA SER A 76 -8.48 -7.78 6.37
C SER A 76 -8.03 -9.24 6.50
N MET A 77 -7.30 -9.76 5.51
CA MET A 77 -6.75 -11.11 5.51
C MET A 77 -5.34 -11.19 6.11
N PHE A 78 -4.74 -10.05 6.48
CA PHE A 78 -3.40 -10.00 7.03
C PHE A 78 -3.30 -10.77 8.37
N ASP A 79 -2.42 -11.77 8.43
CA ASP A 79 -2.01 -12.45 9.67
C ASP A 79 -0.54 -12.12 9.97
N PRO A 80 -0.23 -11.40 11.07
CA PRO A 80 1.13 -11.12 11.50
C PRO A 80 2.04 -12.35 11.56
N LYS A 81 1.49 -13.55 11.81
CA LYS A 81 2.27 -14.78 11.91
C LYS A 81 2.80 -15.28 10.57
N GLU A 82 2.09 -14.98 9.49
CA GLU A 82 2.47 -15.42 8.14
C GLU A 82 3.69 -14.65 7.62
N VAL A 83 3.98 -13.48 8.21
CA VAL A 83 5.06 -12.58 7.79
C VAL A 83 6.29 -12.56 8.70
N GLU A 84 6.31 -13.34 9.80
CA GLU A 84 7.43 -13.40 10.78
C GLU A 84 8.77 -13.88 10.17
N GLY A 85 8.73 -14.55 9.02
CA GLY A 85 9.94 -15.00 8.30
C GLY A 85 10.53 -13.95 7.35
N GLU A 86 9.78 -12.89 7.06
CA GLU A 86 10.12 -11.90 6.04
C GLU A 86 10.25 -10.48 6.59
N LEU A 87 9.55 -10.18 7.68
CA LEU A 87 9.56 -8.91 8.37
C LEU A 87 10.05 -9.08 9.80
N THR A 88 10.76 -8.08 10.30
CA THR A 88 11.12 -7.99 11.72
C THR A 88 9.88 -7.70 12.57
N LEU A 89 9.95 -7.99 13.87
CA LEU A 89 8.86 -7.69 14.80
C LEU A 89 8.49 -6.20 14.82
N GLU A 90 9.46 -5.30 14.62
CA GLU A 90 9.20 -3.86 14.55
C GLU A 90 8.38 -3.50 13.32
N GLU A 91 8.76 -4.01 12.15
CA GLU A 91 8.07 -3.79 10.88
C GLU A 91 6.67 -4.41 10.89
N ILE A 92 6.49 -5.59 11.49
CA ILE A 92 5.16 -6.21 11.63
C ILE A 92 4.23 -5.34 12.48
N ASN A 93 4.74 -4.78 13.58
CA ASN A 93 3.96 -3.90 14.45
C ASN A 93 3.60 -2.58 13.74
N ASP A 94 4.54 -2.02 12.97
CA ASP A 94 4.28 -0.83 12.16
C ASP A 94 3.26 -1.11 11.06
N LEU A 95 3.44 -2.18 10.28
CA LEU A 95 2.54 -2.58 9.21
C LEU A 95 1.13 -2.84 9.75
N SER A 96 1.00 -3.58 10.85
CA SER A 96 -0.29 -3.84 11.50
C SER A 96 -1.01 -2.55 11.89
N LYS A 97 -0.26 -1.58 12.44
CA LYS A 97 -0.82 -0.28 12.83
C LYS A 97 -1.30 0.52 11.62
N ARG A 98 -0.55 0.48 10.51
CA ARG A 98 -0.90 1.18 9.27
C ARG A 98 -2.08 0.52 8.55
N ILE A 99 -2.12 -0.80 8.53
CA ILE A 99 -3.27 -1.58 8.05
C ILE A 99 -4.55 -1.18 8.79
N ASN A 100 -4.51 -1.14 10.13
CA ASN A 100 -5.68 -0.75 10.92
C ASN A 100 -6.15 0.67 10.58
N LYS A 101 -5.22 1.61 10.35
CA LYS A 101 -5.56 2.98 9.92
C LYS A 101 -6.27 3.02 8.56
N VAL A 102 -6.00 2.07 7.66
CA VAL A 102 -6.64 1.98 6.35
C VAL A 102 -8.03 1.34 6.43
N ILE A 103 -8.23 0.41 7.35
CA ILE A 103 -9.49 -0.35 7.49
C ILE A 103 -10.52 0.35 8.38
N GLU A 104 -10.09 1.09 9.41
CA GLU A 104 -10.96 1.79 10.39
C GLU A 104 -11.28 3.24 10.03
#